data_AF-A0A5W1JK07-F1
#
_entry.id   AF-A0A5W1JK07-F1
#
_cell.length_a   1.000
_cell.length_b   1.000
_cell.length_c   1.000
_cell.angle_alpha   90.00
_cell.angle_beta   90.00
_cell.angle_gamma   90.00
#
_symmetry.space_group_name_H-M   'P 1'
#
loop_
_entity.id
_entity.type
_entity.pdbx_description
1 polymer ?
#
loop_
_entity_poly.entity_id
_entity_poly.type
_entity_poly.pdbx_seq_one_letter_code
_entity_poly.pdbx_strand_id
1 'polypeptide(L)'
;IFATVLGALTLNYFGLISFTLPQAAAIGIIGGADGPTAIYLSGKLAPELLGAIAVAAYSYMALVPLIQPPIMRALTSEKERKIRMVQLRTVSKREKILFPVVLLMLVALLLPDAAPLLGMFCFG
;
A
#
# COMPACT_ATOMS: atom_id res chain seq x y z
N ILE A 1 -3.59 -0.80 -5.53
CA ILE A 1 -4.13 0.57 -5.32
C ILE A 1 -4.77 1.13 -6.58
N PHE A 2 -4.01 1.60 -7.58
CA PHE A 2 -4.60 2.31 -8.73
C PHE A 2 -5.59 1.49 -9.56
N ALA A 3 -5.30 0.20 -9.80
CA ALA A 3 -6.25 -0.70 -10.46
C ALA A 3 -7.57 -0.85 -9.67
N THR A 4 -7.50 -0.84 -8.34
CA THR A 4 -8.68 -0.88 -7.46
C THR A 4 -9.49 0.42 -7.56
N VAL A 5 -8.83 1.58 -7.64
CA VAL A 5 -9.50 2.88 -7.87
C VAL A 5 -10.22 2.86 -9.22
N LEU A 6 -9.55 2.43 -10.28
CA LEU A 6 -10.16 2.28 -11.61
C LEU A 6 -11.36 1.33 -11.57
N GLY A 7 -11.25 0.21 -10.85
CA GLY A 7 -12.36 -0.73 -10.64
C GLY A 7 -13.55 -0.08 -9.94
N ALA A 8 -13.32 0.67 -8.87
CA ALA A 8 -14.38 1.39 -8.15
C ALA A 8 -15.06 2.46 -9.02
N LEU A 9 -14.30 3.23 -9.78
CA LEU A 9 -14.85 4.20 -10.74
C LEU A 9 -15.61 3.53 -11.88
N THR A 10 -15.17 2.35 -12.32
CA THR A 10 -15.85 1.56 -13.35
C THR A 10 -17.18 1.01 -12.83
N LEU A 11 -17.24 0.54 -11.58
CA LEU A 11 -18.51 0.14 -10.93
C LEU A 11 -19.50 1.30 -10.84
N ASN A 12 -19.01 2.51 -10.60
CA ASN A 12 -19.82 3.73 -10.64
C ASN A 12 -20.29 4.07 -12.06
N TYR A 13 -19.41 3.97 -13.05
CA TYR A 13 -19.75 4.21 -14.46
C TYR A 13 -20.84 3.28 -14.98
N PHE A 14 -20.83 2.01 -14.58
CA PHE A 14 -21.87 1.03 -14.93
C PHE A 14 -23.15 1.18 -14.11
N GLY A 15 -23.23 2.14 -13.18
CA GLY A 15 -24.43 2.39 -12.38
C GLY A 15 -24.76 1.30 -11.36
N LEU A 16 -23.82 0.39 -11.06
CA LEU A 16 -24.05 -0.69 -10.10
C LEU A 16 -24.00 -0.17 -8.67
N ILE A 17 -22.98 0.63 -8.35
CA ILE A 17 -22.75 1.20 -7.02
C ILE A 17 -22.18 2.61 -7.20
N SER A 18 -22.78 3.59 -6.53
CA SER A 18 -22.33 4.97 -6.62
C SER A 18 -21.10 5.22 -5.74
N PHE A 19 -19.94 5.43 -6.37
CA PHE A 19 -18.71 5.83 -5.70
C PHE A 19 -18.24 7.19 -6.20
N THR A 20 -18.07 8.13 -5.28
CA THR A 20 -17.38 9.38 -5.57
C THR A 20 -15.87 9.13 -5.72
N LEU A 21 -15.15 10.07 -6.35
CA LEU A 21 -13.69 9.94 -6.52
C LEU A 21 -12.94 9.84 -5.18
N PRO A 22 -13.26 10.63 -4.12
CA PRO A 22 -12.63 10.48 -2.80
C PRO A 22 -12.86 9.10 -2.17
N GLN A 23 -14.07 8.55 -2.29
CA GLN A 23 -14.41 7.21 -1.80
C GLN A 23 -13.67 6.13 -2.58
N ALA A 24 -13.64 6.22 -3.91
CA ALA A 24 -12.88 5.30 -4.76
C ALA A 24 -11.37 5.33 -4.43
N ALA A 25 -10.82 6.52 -4.18
CA ALA A 25 -9.43 6.69 -3.76
C ALA A 25 -9.16 6.04 -2.39
N ALA A 26 -10.05 6.23 -1.41
CA ALA A 26 -9.95 5.61 -0.09
C ALA A 26 -10.02 4.07 -0.15
N ILE A 27 -10.95 3.51 -0.94
CA ILE A 27 -11.06 2.07 -1.18
C ILE A 27 -9.79 1.52 -1.82
N GLY A 28 -9.18 2.29 -2.73
CA GLY A 28 -7.97 1.89 -3.44
C GLY A 28 -6.79 1.56 -2.51
N ILE A 29 -6.65 2.27 -1.38
CA ILE A 29 -5.51 2.11 -0.46
C ILE A 29 -5.46 0.73 0.19
N ILE A 30 -6.58 0.02 0.29
CA ILE A 30 -6.63 -1.37 0.76
C ILE A 30 -5.62 -2.24 0.00
N GLY A 31 -5.49 -2.03 -1.31
CA GLY A 31 -4.55 -2.77 -2.15
C GLY A 31 -3.07 -2.47 -1.89
N GLY A 32 -2.74 -1.54 -1.00
CA GLY A 32 -1.38 -1.31 -0.48
C GLY A 32 -1.01 -2.24 0.67
N ALA A 33 -1.98 -2.95 1.26
CA ALA A 33 -1.79 -3.83 2.41
C ALA A 33 -1.09 -3.15 3.61
N ASP A 34 -1.35 -1.85 3.81
CA ASP A 34 -0.84 -1.04 4.91
C ASP A 34 -2.01 -0.43 5.70
N GLY A 35 -2.35 -1.07 6.84
CA GLY A 35 -3.49 -0.69 7.68
C GLY A 35 -3.43 0.74 8.22
N PRO A 36 -2.35 1.16 8.90
CA PRO A 36 -2.20 2.54 9.39
C PRO A 36 -2.39 3.61 8.30
N THR A 37 -1.81 3.44 7.12
CA THR A 37 -1.97 4.39 6.01
C THR A 37 -3.39 4.35 5.42
N ALA A 38 -4.01 3.17 5.32
CA ALA A 38 -5.40 3.04 4.88
C ALA A 38 -6.37 3.75 5.82
N ILE A 39 -6.19 3.59 7.13
CA ILE A 39 -6.97 4.28 8.17
C ILE A 39 -6.77 5.79 8.07
N TYR A 40 -5.52 6.25 7.94
CA TYR A 40 -5.21 7.67 7.82
C TYR A 40 -5.85 8.33 6.60
N LEU A 41 -5.70 7.72 5.42
CA LEU A 41 -6.22 8.32 4.19
C LEU A 41 -7.75 8.26 4.13
N SER A 42 -8.36 7.13 4.53
CA SER A 42 -9.82 7.02 4.57
C SER A 42 -10.44 7.97 5.59
N GLY A 43 -9.81 8.17 6.75
CA GLY A 43 -10.22 9.18 7.73
C GLY A 43 -10.18 10.62 7.21
N LYS A 44 -9.42 10.91 6.15
CA LYS A 44 -9.38 12.23 5.48
C LYS A 44 -10.27 12.32 4.25
N LEU A 45 -10.39 11.26 3.46
CA LEU A 45 -11.07 11.28 2.16
C LEU A 45 -12.51 10.76 2.19
N ALA A 46 -12.81 9.76 3.03
CA ALA A 46 -14.12 9.13 3.14
C ALA A 46 -14.34 8.59 4.57
N PRO A 47 -14.51 9.47 5.58
CA PRO A 47 -14.65 9.07 6.98
C PRO A 47 -15.81 8.10 7.22
N GLU A 48 -16.88 8.22 6.43
CA GLU A 48 -18.06 7.38 6.48
C GLU A 48 -17.79 5.93 6.05
N LEU A 49 -16.75 5.68 5.24
CA LEU A 49 -16.34 4.35 4.80
C LEU A 49 -15.21 3.74 5.64
N LEU A 50 -14.67 4.49 6.61
CA LEU A 50 -13.50 4.10 7.40
C LEU A 50 -13.66 2.70 8.04
N GLY A 51 -14.82 2.43 8.64
CA GLY A 51 -15.08 1.16 9.32
C GLY A 51 -14.97 -0.04 8.37
N ALA A 52 -15.63 0.04 7.22
CA ALA A 52 -15.60 -1.02 6.21
C ALA A 52 -14.19 -1.17 5.60
N ILE A 53 -13.50 -0.07 5.32
CA ILE A 53 -12.14 -0.06 4.75
C ILE A 53 -11.15 -0.70 5.73
N ALA A 54 -11.19 -0.33 7.02
CA ALA A 54 -10.28 -0.87 8.03
C ALA A 54 -10.48 -2.38 8.23
N VAL A 55 -11.73 -2.83 8.35
CA VAL A 55 -12.06 -4.25 8.49
C VAL A 55 -11.58 -5.04 7.27
N ALA A 56 -11.88 -4.56 6.06
CA ALA A 56 -11.43 -5.20 4.82
C ALA A 56 -9.89 -5.23 4.72
N ALA A 57 -9.19 -4.16 5.07
CA ALA A 57 -7.74 -4.08 5.01
C ALA A 57 -7.07 -5.16 5.87
N TYR A 58 -7.38 -5.22 7.17
CA TYR A 58 -6.76 -6.22 8.05
C TYR A 58 -7.19 -7.66 7.71
N SER A 59 -8.44 -7.85 7.28
CA SER A 59 -8.93 -9.17 6.87
C SER A 59 -8.20 -9.68 5.62
N TYR A 60 -8.04 -8.84 4.60
CA TYR A 60 -7.32 -9.22 3.37
C TYR A 60 -5.82 -9.35 3.57
N MET A 61 -5.21 -8.56 4.47
CA MET A 61 -3.82 -8.75 4.88
C MET A 61 -3.58 -10.13 5.51
N ALA A 62 -4.51 -10.60 6.36
CA ALA A 62 -4.43 -11.94 6.94
C ALA A 62 -4.62 -13.07 5.90
N LEU A 63 -5.28 -12.78 4.77
CA LEU A 63 -5.51 -13.73 3.69
C LEU A 63 -4.36 -13.81 2.67
N VAL A 64 -3.28 -13.03 2.84
CA VAL A 64 -2.11 -13.07 1.95
C VAL A 64 -1.55 -14.49 1.77
N PRO A 65 -1.39 -15.34 2.80
CA PRO A 65 -0.93 -16.72 2.62
C PRO A 65 -1.87 -17.60 1.79
N LEU A 66 -3.14 -17.24 1.68
CA LEU A 66 -4.12 -17.95 0.86
C LEU A 66 -4.13 -17.40 -0.58
N ILE A 67 -4.03 -16.09 -0.76
CA ILE A 67 -4.16 -15.41 -2.06
C ILE A 67 -2.83 -15.41 -2.84
N GLN A 68 -1.71 -15.14 -2.18
CA GLN A 68 -0.42 -14.93 -2.85
C GLN A 68 0.16 -16.22 -3.48
N PRO A 69 0.17 -17.40 -2.81
CA PRO A 69 0.78 -18.59 -3.40
C PRO A 69 0.12 -19.11 -4.68
N PRO A 70 -1.22 -19.14 -4.82
CA PRO A 70 -1.85 -19.49 -6.10
C PRO A 70 -1.46 -18.54 -7.24
N ILE A 71 -1.37 -17.23 -6.99
CA ILE A 71 -0.94 -16.25 -8.01
C ILE A 71 0.50 -16.52 -8.44
N MET A 72 1.41 -16.76 -7.48
CA MET A 72 2.79 -17.14 -7.79
C MET A 72 2.82 -18.43 -8.62
N ARG A 73 1.99 -19.41 -8.28
CA ARG A 73 1.89 -20.68 -9.02
C ARG A 73 1.41 -20.50 -10.46
N ALA A 74 0.48 -19.57 -10.69
CA ALA A 74 -0.10 -19.28 -11.99
C ALA A 74 0.82 -18.46 -12.92
N LEU A 75 1.62 -17.54 -12.37
CA LEU A 75 2.38 -16.56 -13.18
C LEU A 75 3.87 -16.85 -13.33
N THR A 76 4.50 -17.56 -12.40
CA THR A 76 5.97 -17.80 -12.43
C THR A 76 6.31 -19.21 -12.90
N SER A 77 7.46 -19.39 -13.55
CA SER A 77 7.94 -20.71 -13.97
C SER A 77 8.76 -21.41 -12.87
N GLU A 78 8.92 -22.74 -12.95
CA GLU A 78 9.80 -23.46 -12.02
C GLU A 78 11.26 -23.04 -12.11
N LYS A 79 11.73 -22.63 -13.30
CA LYS A 79 13.10 -22.19 -13.52
C LYS A 79 13.40 -20.91 -12.74
N GLU A 80 12.48 -19.93 -12.78
CA GLU A 80 12.61 -18.68 -12.04
C GLU A 80 12.57 -18.90 -10.51
N ARG A 81 11.70 -19.80 -10.03
CA ARG A 81 11.59 -20.13 -8.60
C ARG A 81 12.85 -20.78 -8.02
N LYS A 82 13.73 -21.34 -8.85
CA LYS A 82 14.97 -22.02 -8.44
C LYS A 82 16.21 -21.11 -8.51
N ILE A 83 16.05 -19.82 -8.86
CA ILE A 83 17.15 -18.84 -8.87
C ILE A 83 17.71 -18.67 -7.45
N ARG A 84 19.04 -18.73 -7.31
CA ARG A 84 19.73 -18.52 -6.04
C ARG A 84 19.87 -17.03 -5.75
N MET A 85 19.30 -16.59 -4.64
CA MET A 85 19.49 -15.22 -4.15
C MET A 85 20.87 -15.08 -3.50
N VAL A 86 21.58 -14.00 -3.84
CA VAL A 86 22.84 -13.64 -3.20
C VAL A 86 22.61 -13.19 -1.76
N GLN A 87 23.61 -13.36 -0.91
CA GLN A 87 23.54 -12.84 0.46
C GLN A 87 23.47 -11.33 0.46
N LEU A 88 22.73 -10.79 1.43
CA LEU A 88 22.59 -9.35 1.61
C LEU A 88 23.95 -8.71 1.89
N ARG A 89 24.15 -7.48 1.37
CA ARG A 89 25.34 -6.69 1.68
C ARG A 89 25.37 -6.30 3.16
N THR A 90 26.56 -6.11 3.72
CA THR A 90 26.72 -5.52 5.04
C THR A 90 26.36 -4.04 4.97
N VAL A 91 25.37 -3.62 5.76
CA VAL A 91 24.92 -2.23 5.82
C VAL A 91 25.57 -1.57 7.03
N SER A 92 26.30 -0.47 6.81
CA SER A 92 27.00 0.22 7.89
C SER A 92 26.01 0.88 8.86
N LYS A 93 26.42 1.06 10.12
CA LYS A 93 25.60 1.79 11.12
C LYS A 93 25.28 3.22 10.64
N ARG A 94 26.24 3.87 9.97
CA ARG A 94 26.05 5.23 9.41
C ARG A 94 24.98 5.23 8.33
N GLU A 95 25.02 4.27 7.40
CA GLU A 95 24.04 4.15 6.32
C GLU A 95 22.61 3.97 6.86
N LYS A 96 22.43 3.12 7.87
CA LYS A 96 21.12 2.93 8.51
C LYS A 96 20.57 4.20 9.17
N ILE A 97 21.45 5.02 9.77
CA ILE A 97 21.06 6.28 10.42
C ILE A 97 20.76 7.38 9.39
N LEU A 98 21.55 7.45 8.31
CA LEU A 98 21.39 8.47 7.26
C LEU A 98 20.21 8.19 6.33
N PHE A 99 19.84 6.92 6.13
CA PHE A 99 18.74 6.52 5.26
C PHE A 99 17.42 7.26 5.54
N PRO A 100 16.87 7.27 6.77
CA PRO A 100 15.61 7.98 7.06
C PRO A 100 15.71 9.50 6.84
N VAL A 101 16.87 10.11 7.11
CA VAL A 101 17.10 11.56 6.90
C VAL A 101 17.08 11.89 5.40
N VAL A 102 17.79 11.11 4.59
CA VAL A 102 17.80 11.28 3.13
C VAL A 102 16.41 11.02 2.54
N LEU A 103 15.72 9.98 3.02
CA LEU A 103 14.34 9.69 2.61
C LEU A 103 13.40 10.86 2.93
N LEU A 104 13.48 11.42 4.13
CA LEU A 104 12.65 12.56 4.52
C LEU A 104 12.92 13.81 3.67
N MET A 105 14.19 14.12 3.38
CA MET A 105 14.55 15.23 2.48
C MET A 105 13.98 15.03 1.07
N LEU A 106 14.06 13.81 0.53
CA LEU A 106 13.48 13.50 -0.78
C LEU A 106 11.95 13.64 -0.77
N VAL A 107 11.28 13.18 0.28
CA VAL A 107 9.82 13.33 0.43
C VAL A 107 9.43 14.80 0.51
N ALA A 108 10.15 15.60 1.31
CA ALA A 108 9.89 17.03 1.44
C ALA A 108 10.04 17.80 0.12
N LEU A 109 10.97 17.37 -0.74
CA LEU A 109 11.23 18.01 -2.03
C LEU A 109 10.25 17.57 -3.14
N LEU A 110 9.90 16.29 -3.19
CA LEU A 110 9.14 15.71 -4.32
C LEU A 110 7.65 15.53 -4.04
N LEU A 111 7.26 15.20 -2.81
CA LEU A 111 5.87 14.90 -2.44
C LEU A 111 5.59 15.30 -0.98
N PRO A 112 5.44 16.61 -0.70
CA PRO A 112 5.30 17.11 0.66
C PRO A 112 4.03 16.61 1.36
N ASP A 113 2.97 16.27 0.60
CA ASP A 113 1.73 15.72 1.17
C ASP A 113 1.92 14.34 1.86
N ALA A 114 2.98 13.60 1.49
CA ALA A 114 3.34 12.34 2.15
C ALA A 114 4.26 12.52 3.37
N ALA A 115 4.77 13.74 3.60
CA ALA A 115 5.67 14.06 4.71
C ALA A 115 5.13 13.70 6.10
N PRO A 116 3.84 13.92 6.47
CA PRO A 116 3.39 13.54 7.81
C PRO A 116 3.42 12.03 8.05
N LEU A 117 3.16 11.21 7.02
CA LEU A 117 3.22 9.75 7.13
C LEU A 117 4.66 9.25 7.16
N LEU A 118 5.46 9.63 6.15
CA LEU A 118 6.83 9.15 6.01
C LEU A 118 7.77 9.77 7.05
N GLY A 119 7.50 10.98 7.53
CA GLY A 119 8.23 11.62 8.60
C GLY A 119 8.06 10.89 9.93
N MET A 120 6.83 10.53 10.29
CA MET A 120 6.58 9.71 11.49
C MET A 120 7.15 8.30 11.35
N PHE A 121 7.10 7.72 10.15
CA PHE A 121 7.75 6.44 9.85
C PHE A 121 9.27 6.50 10.00
N CYS A 122 9.91 7.56 9.52
CA CYS A 122 11.37 7.74 9.61
C CYS A 122 11.86 8.09 11.03
N PHE A 123 10.97 8.57 11.90
CA PHE A 123 11.28 8.91 13.28
C PHE A 123 11.19 7.71 14.23
N GLY A 124 10.30 6.75 13.95
CA GLY A 124 10.13 5.52 14.73
C GLY A 124 11.24 4.50 14.50
#